data_AF-E6VAD1-F1
#
_entry.id   AF-E6VAD1-F1
#
_cell.length_a   1.000
_cell.length_b   1.000
_cell.length_c   1.000
_cell.angle_alpha   90.00
_cell.angle_beta   90.00
_cell.angle_gamma   90.00
#
_symmetry.space_group_name_H-M   'P 1'
#
loop_
_entity.id
_entity.type
_entity.pdbx_description
1 polymer ?
#
loop_
_entity_poly.entity_id
_entity_poly.type
_entity_poly.pdbx_seq_one_letter_code
_entity_poly.pdbx_strand_id
1 'polypeptide(L)'
;MLGHDMAFKDVRRQSFLDEARAKEREEDLQDRINDFRTEIANTALREGARGSYAWKVASETLELLVLRYTAGSPIENLSRELPSVIEAFDRYIPFDNPRPSEARTLTVTQLEAYVYVMWLLALCKLLGHAELVPKVLSWLDISREFSRGRDGLFESVVERLGQPREATERVLLHPVPYKPLAKTTVAVLEDRPALVKEFFGRLVQGTEGVLLARHAHRPRRVVVLRLLGFRGRIGHSAVGHRRPELSGPLGLSEGSGRLGARESNERVTGCRLGWRASV
;
A
#
# COMPACT_ATOMS: atom_id res chain seq x y z
N MET A 1 24.83 21.61 25.49
CA MET A 1 24.49 20.28 24.94
C MET A 1 24.55 20.39 23.44
N LEU A 2 25.61 19.87 22.82
CA LEU A 2 25.74 19.87 21.36
C LEU A 2 24.87 18.72 20.83
N GLY A 3 23.74 19.06 20.22
CA GLY A 3 22.92 18.10 19.50
C GLY A 3 23.76 17.50 18.39
N HIS A 4 24.01 16.19 18.46
CA HIS A 4 24.62 15.46 17.36
C HIS A 4 23.60 15.46 16.23
N ASP A 5 23.82 16.31 15.21
CA ASP A 5 22.96 16.37 14.04
C ASP A 5 23.04 15.00 13.36
N MET A 6 21.97 14.21 13.47
CA MET A 6 21.97 12.85 12.93
C MET A 6 21.94 12.95 11.40
N ALA A 7 22.84 12.23 10.72
CA ALA A 7 22.87 12.26 9.27
C ALA A 7 21.57 11.66 8.69
N PHE A 8 21.10 12.16 7.54
CA PHE A 8 19.86 11.71 6.91
C PHE A 8 19.77 10.18 6.73
N LYS A 9 20.90 9.55 6.42
CA LYS A 9 21.02 8.09 6.29
C LYS A 9 20.66 7.32 7.57
N ASP A 10 20.84 7.94 8.73
CA ASP A 10 20.65 7.35 10.06
C ASP A 10 19.20 7.54 10.55
N VAL A 11 18.48 8.54 10.02
CA VAL A 11 17.08 8.84 10.39
C VAL A 11 16.05 8.33 9.38
N ARG A 12 16.40 8.25 8.09
CA ARG A 12 15.48 7.80 7.05
C ARG A 12 14.99 6.38 7.33
N ARG A 13 13.69 6.16 7.15
CA ARG A 13 13.07 4.83 7.31
C ARG A 13 13.22 3.97 6.05
N GLN A 14 13.67 4.58 4.96
CA GLN A 14 13.84 3.94 3.66
C GLN A 14 15.27 4.06 3.15
N SER A 15 15.97 2.93 3.03
CA SER A 15 17.42 2.88 2.79
C SER A 15 17.88 3.40 1.42
N PHE A 16 17.00 3.47 0.43
CA PHE A 16 17.32 3.96 -0.92
C PHE A 16 16.82 5.37 -1.20
N LEU A 17 16.19 6.01 -0.21
CA LEU A 17 15.75 7.40 -0.36
C LEU A 17 16.97 8.31 -0.23
N ASP A 18 17.22 9.13 -1.23
CA ASP A 18 18.26 10.16 -1.21
C ASP A 18 17.73 11.45 -0.59
N GLU A 19 18.57 12.18 0.15
CA GLU A 19 18.17 13.39 0.87
C GLU A 19 17.78 14.51 -0.09
N ALA A 20 18.61 14.75 -1.12
CA ALA A 20 18.36 15.79 -2.10
C ALA A 20 17.02 15.55 -2.83
N ARG A 21 16.80 14.31 -3.28
CA ARG A 21 15.54 13.91 -3.91
C ARG A 21 14.34 13.97 -2.97
N ALA A 22 14.52 13.66 -1.68
CA ALA A 22 13.44 13.76 -0.70
C ALA A 22 13.01 15.22 -0.51
N LYS A 23 13.97 16.15 -0.40
CA LYS A 23 13.72 17.59 -0.26
C LYS A 23 13.06 18.18 -1.50
N GLU A 24 13.64 17.93 -2.68
CA GLU A 24 13.06 18.34 -3.97
C GLU A 24 11.61 17.85 -4.10
N ARG A 25 11.36 16.58 -3.75
CA ARG A 25 10.01 16.02 -3.87
C ARG A 25 9.03 16.58 -2.83
N GLU A 26 9.52 16.96 -1.66
CA GLU A 26 8.73 17.60 -0.62
C GLU A 26 8.33 19.02 -1.05
N GLU A 27 9.28 19.81 -1.55
CA GLU A 27 9.04 21.16 -2.09
C GLU A 27 8.02 21.11 -3.24
N ASP A 28 8.25 20.25 -4.24
CA ASP A 28 7.31 20.00 -5.35
C ASP A 28 5.88 19.66 -4.90
N LEU A 29 5.75 18.93 -3.79
CA LEU A 29 4.45 18.56 -3.25
C LEU A 29 3.78 19.74 -2.58
N GLN A 30 4.53 20.49 -1.78
CA GLN A 30 4.01 21.64 -1.07
C GLN A 30 3.52 22.70 -2.06
N ASP A 31 4.31 23.00 -3.09
CA ASP A 31 3.94 23.97 -4.12
C ASP A 31 2.66 23.55 -4.86
N ARG A 32 2.61 22.31 -5.36
CA ARG A 32 1.42 21.81 -6.07
C ARG A 32 0.18 21.77 -5.18
N ILE A 33 0.31 21.38 -3.91
CA ILE A 33 -0.79 21.41 -2.95
C ILE A 33 -1.32 22.85 -2.77
N ASN A 34 -0.42 23.84 -2.67
CA ASN A 34 -0.78 25.25 -2.50
C ASN A 34 -1.45 25.81 -3.76
N ASP A 35 -0.93 25.50 -4.94
CA ASP A 35 -1.52 25.88 -6.22
C ASP A 35 -2.94 25.33 -6.35
N PHE A 36 -3.13 24.02 -6.09
CA PHE A 36 -4.45 23.40 -6.19
C PHE A 36 -5.44 23.93 -5.16
N ARG A 37 -4.99 24.28 -3.95
CA ARG A 37 -5.83 24.95 -2.94
C ARG A 37 -6.29 26.33 -3.42
N THR A 38 -5.39 27.08 -4.06
CA THR A 38 -5.70 28.39 -4.65
C THR A 38 -6.74 28.25 -5.77
N GLU A 39 -6.58 27.26 -6.64
CA GLU A 39 -7.56 26.97 -7.70
C GLU A 39 -8.93 26.58 -7.16
N ILE A 40 -9.01 25.80 -6.08
CA ILE A 40 -10.30 25.42 -5.45
C ILE A 40 -11.04 26.65 -4.90
N ALA A 41 -10.29 27.64 -4.39
CA ALA A 41 -10.87 28.89 -3.87
C ALA A 41 -11.42 29.81 -4.96
N ASN A 42 -11.05 29.58 -6.23
CA ASN A 42 -11.55 30.34 -7.36
C ASN A 42 -13.04 30.05 -7.62
N THR A 43 -13.90 31.04 -7.39
CA THR A 43 -15.36 30.91 -7.55
C THR A 43 -15.81 30.75 -8.99
N ALA A 44 -14.98 31.14 -9.97
CA ALA A 44 -15.25 30.94 -11.40
C ALA A 44 -14.98 29.51 -11.86
N LEU A 45 -14.39 28.66 -11.02
CA LEU A 45 -14.02 27.31 -11.38
C LEU A 45 -15.25 26.39 -11.49
N ARG A 46 -15.34 25.66 -12.61
CA ARG A 46 -16.39 24.65 -12.83
C ARG A 46 -16.31 23.54 -11.78
N GLU A 47 -17.45 22.99 -11.38
CA GLU A 47 -17.56 21.97 -10.34
C GLU A 47 -16.70 20.73 -10.60
N GLY A 48 -16.70 20.19 -11.82
CA GLY A 48 -15.86 19.04 -12.17
C GLY A 48 -14.36 19.31 -12.05
N ALA A 49 -13.92 20.54 -12.37
CA ALA A 49 -12.54 20.96 -12.16
C ALA A 49 -12.23 21.10 -10.66
N ARG A 50 -13.17 21.64 -9.87
CA ARG A 50 -13.05 21.74 -8.41
C ARG A 50 -12.88 20.36 -7.75
N GLY A 51 -13.67 19.37 -8.17
CA GLY A 51 -13.52 17.98 -7.72
C GLY A 51 -12.15 17.38 -8.08
N SER A 52 -11.67 17.63 -9.30
CA SER A 52 -10.33 17.19 -9.74
C SER A 52 -9.21 17.80 -8.89
N TYR A 53 -9.26 19.10 -8.60
CA TYR A 53 -8.27 19.73 -7.71
C TYR A 53 -8.41 19.26 -6.27
N ALA A 54 -9.62 19.06 -5.75
CA ALA A 54 -9.84 18.52 -4.41
C ALA A 54 -9.23 17.13 -4.27
N TRP A 55 -9.37 16.26 -5.28
CA TRP A 55 -8.69 14.96 -5.33
C TRP A 55 -7.16 15.11 -5.32
N LYS A 56 -6.61 16.03 -6.13
CA LYS A 56 -5.16 16.29 -6.15
C LYS A 56 -4.66 16.75 -4.78
N VAL A 57 -5.37 17.67 -4.10
CA VAL A 57 -5.01 18.10 -2.75
C VAL A 57 -5.03 16.92 -1.76
N ALA A 58 -6.08 16.10 -1.78
CA ALA A 58 -6.20 14.94 -0.89
C ALA A 58 -5.08 13.91 -1.11
N SER A 59 -4.91 13.46 -2.35
CA SER A 59 -3.92 12.45 -2.72
C SER A 59 -2.48 12.93 -2.51
N GLU A 60 -2.16 14.19 -2.84
CA GLU A 60 -0.81 14.73 -2.68
C GLU A 60 -0.48 15.05 -1.23
N THR A 61 -1.45 15.47 -0.41
CA THR A 61 -1.23 15.70 1.03
C THR A 61 -0.94 14.38 1.75
N LEU A 62 -1.62 13.28 1.38
CA LEU A 62 -1.26 11.94 1.84
C LEU A 62 0.14 11.53 1.38
N GLU A 63 0.47 11.79 0.12
CA GLU A 63 1.77 11.42 -0.43
C GLU A 63 2.93 12.19 0.21
N LEU A 64 2.71 13.45 0.57
CA LEU A 64 3.65 14.25 1.35
C LEU A 64 3.85 13.67 2.77
N LEU A 65 2.77 13.29 3.45
CA LEU A 65 2.86 12.66 4.78
C LEU A 65 3.65 11.34 4.71
N VAL A 66 3.40 10.52 3.68
CA VAL A 66 4.14 9.28 3.45
C VAL A 66 5.61 9.56 3.13
N LEU A 67 5.91 10.56 2.31
CA LEU A 67 7.28 10.97 2.00
C LEU A 67 8.03 11.36 3.29
N ARG A 68 7.48 12.25 4.10
CA ARG A 68 8.06 12.68 5.39
C ARG A 68 8.24 11.51 6.36
N TYR A 69 7.27 10.61 6.43
CA TYR A 69 7.43 9.37 7.17
C TYR A 69 8.61 8.54 6.66
N THR A 70 8.76 8.37 5.34
CA THR A 70 9.90 7.61 4.79
C THR A 70 11.24 8.32 4.96
N ALA A 71 11.25 9.65 4.92
CA ALA A 71 12.41 10.51 5.12
C ALA A 71 12.92 10.56 6.56
N GLY A 72 12.13 10.06 7.52
CA GLY A 72 12.55 9.97 8.92
C GLY A 72 12.01 11.08 9.82
N SER A 73 11.04 11.88 9.36
CA SER A 73 10.46 12.94 10.18
C SER A 73 9.91 12.39 11.52
N PRO A 74 9.97 13.18 12.61
CA PRO A 74 9.47 12.76 13.93
C PRO A 74 8.00 12.33 13.89
N ILE A 75 7.65 11.28 14.63
CA ILE A 75 6.28 10.72 14.63
C ILE A 75 5.29 11.76 15.17
N GLU A 76 5.72 12.59 16.12
CA GLU A 76 4.95 13.64 16.76
C GLU A 76 4.57 14.77 15.78
N ASN A 77 5.43 15.03 14.78
CA ASN A 77 5.12 15.98 13.70
C ASN A 77 4.09 15.38 12.75
N LEU A 78 4.34 14.14 12.32
CA LEU A 78 3.47 13.42 11.39
C LEU A 78 2.07 13.18 11.97
N SER A 79 1.97 12.88 13.27
CA SER A 79 0.70 12.74 13.99
C SER A 79 -0.12 14.04 13.91
N ARG A 80 0.50 15.20 14.14
CA ARG A 80 -0.18 16.51 14.01
C ARG A 80 -0.63 16.81 12.58
N GLU A 81 0.03 16.27 11.57
CA GLU A 81 -0.30 16.47 10.16
C GLU A 81 -1.46 15.58 9.68
N LEU A 82 -1.61 14.36 10.23
CA LEU A 82 -2.60 13.39 9.76
C LEU A 82 -4.05 13.91 9.72
N PRO A 83 -4.57 14.66 10.73
CA PRO A 83 -5.92 15.22 10.65
C PRO A 83 -6.17 16.08 9.40
N SER A 84 -5.16 16.85 8.95
CA SER A 84 -5.28 17.68 7.75
C SER A 84 -5.34 16.85 6.45
N VAL A 85 -4.70 15.67 6.43
CA VAL A 85 -4.84 14.71 5.33
C VAL A 85 -6.29 14.21 5.28
N ILE A 86 -6.84 13.79 6.42
CA ILE A 86 -8.21 13.29 6.51
C ILE A 86 -9.21 14.37 6.09
N GLU A 87 -9.02 15.61 6.53
CA GLU A 87 -9.86 16.75 6.12
C GLU A 87 -9.80 17.00 4.61
N ALA A 88 -8.63 16.87 3.98
CA ALA A 88 -8.49 17.03 2.54
C ALA A 88 -9.30 15.97 1.76
N PHE A 89 -9.31 14.72 2.22
CA PHE A 89 -10.20 13.69 1.67
C PHE A 89 -11.67 14.02 1.93
N ASP A 90 -12.05 14.44 3.14
CA ASP A 90 -13.43 14.77 3.49
C ASP A 90 -14.00 15.89 2.60
N ARG A 91 -13.17 16.88 2.23
CA ARG A 91 -13.54 17.93 1.27
C ARG A 91 -13.69 17.43 -0.16
N TYR A 92 -13.02 16.34 -0.53
CA TYR A 92 -13.12 15.73 -1.84
C TYR A 92 -14.38 14.84 -1.98
N ILE A 93 -14.75 14.09 -0.94
CA ILE A 93 -15.85 13.10 -1.00
C ILE A 93 -17.16 13.63 -1.63
N PRO A 94 -17.63 14.86 -1.35
CA PRO A 94 -18.84 15.39 -1.98
C PRO A 94 -18.79 15.49 -3.51
N PHE A 95 -17.58 15.62 -4.09
CA PHE A 95 -17.38 15.68 -5.54
C PHE A 95 -17.29 14.30 -6.20
N ASP A 96 -17.09 13.24 -5.42
CA ASP A 96 -16.97 11.86 -5.91
C ASP A 96 -18.36 11.26 -6.17
N ASN A 97 -19.07 11.79 -7.16
CA ASN A 97 -20.43 11.36 -7.51
C ASN A 97 -20.46 10.68 -8.89
N PRO A 98 -20.04 9.40 -8.99
CA PRO A 98 -19.99 8.68 -10.24
C PRO A 98 -21.41 8.40 -10.77
N ARG A 99 -21.51 8.05 -12.06
CA ARG A 99 -22.77 7.55 -12.63
C ARG A 99 -23.19 6.25 -11.95
N PRO A 100 -24.49 5.85 -11.99
CA PRO A 100 -24.96 4.63 -11.32
C PRO A 100 -24.23 3.33 -11.71
N SER A 101 -23.58 3.28 -12.88
CA SER A 101 -22.79 2.13 -13.34
C SER A 101 -21.30 2.22 -13.03
N GLU A 102 -20.85 3.29 -12.39
CA GLU A 102 -19.44 3.59 -12.15
C GLU A 102 -19.14 3.51 -10.65
N ALA A 103 -18.00 2.90 -10.32
CA ALA A 103 -17.54 2.85 -8.95
C ALA A 103 -16.99 4.22 -8.52
N ARG A 104 -17.16 4.54 -7.23
CA ARG A 104 -16.55 5.72 -6.60
C ARG A 104 -15.02 5.64 -6.65
N THR A 105 -14.36 6.79 -6.60
CA THR A 105 -12.90 6.87 -6.67
C THR A 105 -12.22 6.15 -5.51
N LEU A 106 -12.84 6.12 -4.32
CA LEU A 106 -12.32 5.36 -3.16
C LEU A 106 -12.92 3.95 -3.02
N THR A 107 -13.27 3.28 -4.13
CA THR A 107 -13.79 1.91 -4.08
C THR A 107 -12.64 0.89 -4.01
N VAL A 108 -12.61 0.05 -2.97
CA VAL A 108 -11.49 -0.91 -2.74
C VAL A 108 -11.33 -2.00 -3.81
N THR A 109 -12.29 -2.17 -4.73
CA THR A 109 -12.13 -3.01 -5.94
C THR A 109 -11.10 -2.43 -6.92
N GLN A 110 -10.84 -1.13 -6.86
CA GLN A 110 -9.77 -0.47 -7.61
C GLN A 110 -8.47 -0.53 -6.81
N LEU A 111 -7.38 -0.95 -7.45
CA LEU A 111 -6.10 -1.17 -6.77
C LEU A 111 -5.52 0.12 -6.16
N GLU A 112 -5.61 1.25 -6.87
CA GLU A 112 -5.12 2.54 -6.37
C GLU A 112 -5.87 2.98 -5.11
N ALA A 113 -7.21 2.91 -5.15
CA ALA A 113 -8.07 3.18 -4.01
C ALA A 113 -7.76 2.25 -2.82
N TYR A 114 -7.60 0.95 -3.08
CA TYR A 114 -7.21 -0.03 -2.06
C TYR A 114 -5.90 0.36 -1.37
N VAL A 115 -4.88 0.77 -2.14
CA VAL A 115 -3.60 1.23 -1.60
C VAL A 115 -3.78 2.45 -0.71
N TYR A 116 -4.50 3.48 -1.19
CA TYR A 116 -4.72 4.70 -0.42
C TYR A 116 -5.45 4.46 0.89
N VAL A 117 -6.55 3.69 0.83
CA VAL A 117 -7.35 3.36 2.01
C VAL A 117 -6.52 2.56 3.01
N MET A 118 -5.78 1.55 2.55
CA MET A 118 -4.90 0.76 3.42
C MET A 118 -3.81 1.62 4.07
N TRP A 119 -3.27 2.61 3.36
CA TRP A 119 -2.32 3.57 3.94
C TRP A 119 -2.95 4.48 4.97
N LEU A 120 -4.14 5.01 4.70
CA LEU A 120 -4.85 5.89 5.64
C LEU A 120 -5.17 5.14 6.94
N LEU A 121 -5.75 3.94 6.85
CA LEU A 121 -5.99 3.07 8.00
C LEU A 121 -4.70 2.73 8.76
N ALA A 122 -3.61 2.49 8.01
CA ALA A 122 -2.31 2.24 8.60
C ALA A 122 -1.73 3.42 9.36
N LEU A 123 -1.82 4.62 8.77
CA LEU A 123 -1.36 5.88 9.36
C LEU A 123 -2.18 6.22 10.61
N CYS A 124 -3.50 6.02 10.60
CA CYS A 124 -4.34 6.17 11.79
C CYS A 124 -3.80 5.34 12.96
N LYS A 125 -3.48 4.07 12.75
CA LYS A 125 -2.90 3.23 13.82
C LYS A 125 -1.47 3.65 14.20
N LEU A 126 -0.64 3.87 13.20
CA LEU A 126 0.80 4.16 13.34
C LEU A 126 1.06 5.47 14.08
N LEU A 127 0.24 6.48 13.83
CA LEU A 127 0.37 7.84 14.34
C LEU A 127 -0.53 8.11 15.56
N GLY A 128 -1.20 7.08 16.09
CA GLY A 128 -1.97 7.18 17.34
C GLY A 128 -3.36 7.81 17.20
N HIS A 129 -3.93 7.81 15.99
CA HIS A 129 -5.23 8.40 15.66
C HIS A 129 -6.29 7.33 15.33
N ALA A 130 -6.53 6.41 16.27
CA ALA A 130 -7.52 5.34 16.09
C ALA A 130 -8.95 5.90 15.94
N GLU A 131 -9.22 7.05 16.52
CA GLU A 131 -10.48 7.79 16.42
C GLU A 131 -10.82 8.27 14.99
N LEU A 132 -9.82 8.36 14.10
CA LEU A 132 -10.03 8.73 12.70
C LEU A 132 -10.40 7.53 11.81
N VAL A 133 -10.25 6.30 12.30
CA VAL A 133 -10.59 5.08 11.54
C VAL A 133 -12.06 5.06 11.09
N PRO A 134 -13.07 5.33 11.95
CA PRO A 134 -14.47 5.37 11.52
C PRO A 134 -14.72 6.39 10.40
N LYS A 135 -14.02 7.54 10.41
CA LYS A 135 -14.13 8.55 9.34
C LYS A 135 -13.64 7.99 8.00
N VAL A 136 -12.49 7.32 7.96
CA VAL A 136 -11.99 6.69 6.72
C VAL A 136 -12.96 5.62 6.22
N LEU A 137 -13.54 4.81 7.11
CA LEU A 137 -14.52 3.79 6.72
C LEU A 137 -15.82 4.39 6.20
N SER A 138 -16.26 5.54 6.75
CA SER A 138 -17.48 6.21 6.30
C SER A 138 -17.47 6.57 4.81
N TRP A 139 -16.30 6.84 4.23
CA TRP A 139 -16.16 7.09 2.78
C TRP A 139 -16.42 5.84 1.94
N LEU A 140 -16.03 4.68 2.46
CA LEU A 140 -16.24 3.38 1.81
C LEU A 140 -17.68 2.91 1.95
N ASP A 141 -18.32 3.26 3.06
CA ASP A 141 -19.71 2.90 3.34
C ASP A 141 -20.69 3.63 2.39
N ILE A 142 -20.29 4.73 1.75
CA ILE A 142 -21.11 5.39 0.71
C ILE A 142 -21.31 4.46 -0.50
N SER A 143 -20.29 3.68 -0.86
CA SER A 143 -20.35 2.64 -1.90
C SER A 143 -20.19 1.26 -1.27
N ARG A 144 -20.90 1.01 -0.17
CA ARG A 144 -20.75 -0.20 0.66
C ARG A 144 -20.79 -1.48 -0.14
N GLU A 145 -21.69 -1.58 -1.13
CA GLU A 145 -21.87 -2.77 -1.98
C GLU A 145 -20.63 -3.13 -2.80
N PHE A 146 -19.81 -2.14 -3.16
CA PHE A 146 -18.57 -2.32 -3.91
C PHE A 146 -17.34 -2.37 -3.02
N SER A 147 -17.47 -2.05 -1.73
CA SER A 147 -16.33 -1.90 -0.83
C SER A 147 -16.29 -2.93 0.30
N ARG A 148 -17.26 -2.88 1.21
CA ARG A 148 -17.24 -3.66 2.45
C ARG A 148 -17.60 -5.12 2.20
N GLY A 149 -16.98 -6.04 2.95
CA GLY A 149 -17.24 -7.49 2.82
C GLY A 149 -16.75 -8.14 1.52
N ARG A 150 -15.99 -7.41 0.69
CA ARG A 150 -15.48 -7.88 -0.62
C ARG A 150 -14.05 -8.44 -0.56
N ASP A 151 -13.27 -8.05 0.45
CA ASP A 151 -11.87 -8.43 0.59
C ASP A 151 -11.57 -8.89 2.03
N GLY A 152 -11.15 -10.15 2.17
CA GLY A 152 -10.92 -10.75 3.48
C GLY A 152 -9.71 -10.17 4.22
N LEU A 153 -8.70 -9.67 3.51
CA LEU A 153 -7.55 -9.00 4.12
C LEU A 153 -7.97 -7.63 4.65
N PHE A 154 -8.68 -6.85 3.84
CA PHE A 154 -9.21 -5.55 4.22
C PHE A 154 -10.08 -5.65 5.49
N GLU A 155 -11.06 -6.55 5.48
CA GLU A 155 -11.95 -6.75 6.64
C GLU A 155 -11.19 -7.28 7.87
N SER A 156 -10.13 -8.07 7.68
CA SER A 156 -9.24 -8.47 8.79
C SER A 156 -8.46 -7.28 9.38
N VAL A 157 -8.09 -6.29 8.56
CA VAL A 157 -7.44 -5.05 9.03
C VAL A 157 -8.44 -4.18 9.78
N VAL A 158 -9.65 -4.02 9.25
CA VAL A 158 -10.76 -3.29 9.92
C VAL A 158 -11.03 -3.88 11.31
N GLU A 159 -11.15 -5.19 11.42
CA GLU A 159 -11.33 -5.91 12.69
C GLU A 159 -10.19 -5.61 13.69
N ARG A 160 -8.93 -5.69 13.23
CA ARG A 160 -7.74 -5.40 14.06
C ARG A 160 -7.62 -3.94 14.48
N LEU A 161 -8.30 -3.04 13.78
CA LEU A 161 -8.44 -1.63 14.15
C LEU A 161 -9.60 -1.38 15.13
N GLY A 162 -10.26 -2.43 15.61
CA GLY A 162 -11.35 -2.35 16.58
C GLY A 162 -12.69 -1.95 15.97
N GLN A 163 -12.84 -2.12 14.65
CA GLN A 163 -14.08 -1.82 13.95
C GLN A 163 -14.83 -3.12 13.59
N PRO A 164 -16.17 -3.08 13.45
CA PRO A 164 -16.95 -4.25 13.05
C PRO A 164 -16.53 -4.77 11.68
N ARG A 165 -16.26 -6.07 11.63
CA ARG A 165 -15.94 -6.81 10.42
C ARG A 165 -17.22 -7.21 9.69
N GLU A 166 -17.25 -7.05 8.37
CA GLU A 166 -18.32 -7.61 7.56
C GLU A 166 -18.06 -9.07 7.19
N ALA A 167 -19.14 -9.84 7.04
CA ALA A 167 -19.06 -11.19 6.49
C ALA A 167 -18.46 -11.12 5.08
N THR A 168 -17.42 -11.92 4.83
CA THR A 168 -16.70 -11.93 3.55
C THR A 168 -16.55 -13.37 3.11
N GLU A 169 -16.97 -13.67 1.88
CA GLU A 169 -16.47 -14.86 1.18
C GLU A 169 -14.95 -14.70 1.06
N ARG A 170 -14.15 -15.75 1.30
CA ARG A 170 -12.67 -15.68 1.43
C ARG A 170 -11.95 -15.24 0.13
N VAL A 171 -12.20 -14.02 -0.30
CA VAL A 171 -11.76 -13.40 -1.54
C VAL A 171 -10.68 -12.38 -1.19
N LEU A 172 -9.64 -12.35 -2.00
CA LEU A 172 -8.60 -11.34 -1.97
C LEU A 172 -8.65 -10.63 -3.33
N LEU A 173 -9.09 -9.37 -3.34
CA LEU A 173 -9.31 -8.58 -4.55
C LEU A 173 -7.99 -8.33 -5.29
N HIS A 174 -6.92 -8.05 -4.54
CA HIS A 174 -5.61 -7.70 -5.08
C HIS A 174 -4.53 -8.71 -4.64
N PRO A 175 -4.52 -9.94 -5.19
CA PRO A 175 -3.65 -11.00 -4.71
C PRO A 175 -2.15 -10.70 -4.88
N VAL A 176 -1.77 -9.89 -5.86
CA VAL A 176 -0.40 -9.40 -6.01
C VAL A 176 -0.40 -7.90 -5.68
N PRO A 177 0.42 -7.43 -4.74
CA PRO A 177 1.38 -8.16 -3.90
C PRO A 177 0.79 -8.70 -2.59
N TYR A 178 -0.51 -8.57 -2.31
CA TYR A 178 -1.05 -8.70 -0.94
C TYR A 178 -1.28 -10.13 -0.44
N LYS A 179 -1.12 -11.17 -1.26
CA LYS A 179 -1.33 -12.56 -0.83
C LYS A 179 -0.50 -12.98 0.39
N PRO A 180 0.82 -12.66 0.51
CA PRO A 180 1.56 -12.98 1.71
C PRO A 180 1.04 -12.20 2.93
N LEU A 181 0.62 -10.94 2.74
CA LEU A 181 0.02 -10.13 3.81
C LEU A 181 -1.31 -10.72 4.29
N ALA A 182 -2.17 -11.18 3.38
CA ALA A 182 -3.41 -11.88 3.72
C ALA A 182 -3.14 -13.15 4.55
N LYS A 183 -2.07 -13.90 4.25
CA LYS A 183 -1.70 -15.06 5.07
C LYS A 183 -1.31 -14.67 6.50
N THR A 184 -0.73 -13.49 6.73
CA THR A 184 -0.34 -13.05 8.08
C THR A 184 -1.52 -12.88 9.03
N THR A 185 -2.73 -12.62 8.50
CA THR A 185 -3.90 -12.37 9.34
C THR A 185 -4.40 -13.64 10.02
N VAL A 186 -4.15 -14.80 9.40
CA VAL A 186 -4.53 -16.13 9.89
C VAL A 186 -3.36 -16.98 10.38
N ALA A 187 -2.11 -16.59 10.08
CA ALA A 187 -0.91 -17.31 10.50
C ALA A 187 -0.66 -17.22 12.01
N VAL A 188 -0.02 -18.27 12.54
CA VAL A 188 0.57 -18.29 13.89
C VAL A 188 1.69 -17.25 14.01
N LEU A 189 1.96 -16.78 15.24
CA LEU A 189 2.86 -15.64 15.47
C LEU A 189 4.27 -15.82 14.90
N GLU A 190 4.77 -17.05 14.89
CA GLU A 190 6.13 -17.41 14.48
C GLU A 190 6.37 -17.24 12.96
N ASP A 191 5.35 -17.50 12.13
CA ASP A 191 5.47 -17.44 10.66
C ASP A 191 5.30 -16.03 10.09
N ARG A 192 4.67 -15.15 10.86
CA ARG A 192 4.31 -13.80 10.39
C ARG A 192 5.50 -12.95 9.96
N PRO A 193 6.67 -12.92 10.65
CA PRO A 193 7.84 -12.17 10.18
C PRO A 193 8.30 -12.58 8.77
N ALA A 194 8.28 -13.88 8.47
CA ALA A 194 8.69 -14.40 7.17
C ALA A 194 7.71 -13.96 6.05
N LEU A 195 6.41 -14.06 6.32
CA LEU A 195 5.36 -13.61 5.39
C LEU A 195 5.38 -12.09 5.14
N VAL A 196 5.67 -11.30 6.17
CA VAL A 196 5.87 -9.86 6.04
C VAL A 196 7.09 -9.55 5.18
N LYS A 197 8.21 -10.27 5.39
CA LYS A 197 9.41 -10.15 4.55
C LYS A 197 9.12 -10.51 3.10
N GLU A 198 8.37 -11.58 2.86
CA GLU A 198 7.94 -12.00 1.52
C GLU A 198 7.08 -10.93 0.84
N PHE A 199 6.10 -10.36 1.55
CA PHE A 199 5.29 -9.24 1.05
C PHE A 199 6.16 -8.09 0.57
N PHE A 200 7.17 -7.67 1.34
CA PHE A 200 8.08 -6.61 0.91
C PHE A 200 8.93 -7.00 -0.28
N GLY A 201 9.45 -8.22 -0.32
CA GLY A 201 10.19 -8.71 -1.49
C GLY A 201 9.36 -8.61 -2.78
N ARG A 202 8.10 -9.06 -2.72
CA ARG A 202 7.17 -9.02 -3.86
C ARG A 202 6.68 -7.62 -4.21
N LEU A 203 6.41 -6.77 -3.23
CA LEU A 203 6.01 -5.37 -3.47
C LEU A 203 7.10 -4.63 -4.26
N VAL A 204 8.36 -4.97 -4.01
CA VAL A 204 9.54 -4.39 -4.67
C VAL A 204 9.75 -4.94 -6.08
N GLN A 205 9.67 -6.26 -6.24
CA GLN A 205 9.80 -6.89 -7.56
C GLN A 205 8.61 -6.53 -8.47
N GLY A 206 7.41 -6.40 -7.90
CA GLY A 206 6.20 -6.00 -8.62
C GLY A 206 6.26 -4.56 -9.14
N THR A 207 6.96 -3.66 -8.43
CA THR A 207 7.21 -2.29 -8.92
C THR A 207 8.19 -2.22 -10.09
N GLU A 208 8.91 -3.28 -10.44
CA GLU A 208 9.69 -3.36 -11.69
C GLU A 208 8.85 -3.87 -12.88
N GLY A 209 7.70 -4.50 -12.63
CA GLY A 209 6.94 -5.23 -13.65
C GLY A 209 5.60 -4.62 -14.08
N VAL A 210 4.72 -4.20 -13.16
CA VAL A 210 3.35 -3.77 -13.51
C VAL A 210 2.80 -2.84 -12.42
N LEU A 211 2.91 -1.53 -12.64
CA LEU A 211 2.09 -0.43 -12.07
C LEU A 211 2.62 0.96 -12.48
N LEU A 212 3.42 1.03 -13.54
CA LEU A 212 4.22 2.20 -13.93
C LEU A 212 3.86 2.67 -15.33
N ALA A 213 2.72 3.35 -15.49
CA ALA A 213 2.50 4.19 -16.67
C ALA A 213 2.01 5.61 -16.36
N ARG A 214 1.66 5.96 -15.10
CA ARG A 214 1.30 7.36 -14.76
C ARG A 214 1.92 7.94 -13.49
N HIS A 215 2.54 7.15 -12.62
CA HIS A 215 3.17 7.64 -11.37
C HIS A 215 4.53 6.99 -11.09
N ALA A 216 5.32 6.80 -12.15
CA ALA A 216 6.69 6.34 -12.05
C ALA A 216 7.56 7.45 -11.46
N HIS A 217 7.84 7.34 -10.15
CA HIS A 217 8.96 7.91 -9.39
C HIS A 217 8.49 8.31 -7.99
N ARG A 218 8.12 7.36 -7.10
CA ARG A 218 7.96 7.68 -5.66
C ARG A 218 8.41 6.59 -4.68
N PRO A 219 8.97 6.99 -3.52
CA PRO A 219 9.42 6.09 -2.44
C PRO A 219 8.22 5.51 -1.67
N ARG A 220 7.99 4.20 -1.75
CA ARG A 220 6.84 3.53 -1.11
C ARG A 220 7.26 2.21 -0.44
N ARG A 221 7.68 2.21 0.83
CA ARG A 221 8.00 0.95 1.56
C ARG A 221 7.51 0.73 2.99
N VAL A 222 7.06 1.71 3.79
CA VAL A 222 7.11 1.47 5.27
C VAL A 222 5.78 1.55 6.04
N VAL A 223 4.69 2.03 5.45
CA VAL A 223 3.47 2.35 6.24
C VAL A 223 2.77 1.10 6.83
N VAL A 224 2.86 -0.07 6.19
CA VAL A 224 2.04 -1.27 6.53
C VAL A 224 2.56 -2.05 7.77
N LEU A 225 3.83 -1.91 8.17
CA LEU A 225 4.48 -2.77 9.17
C LEU A 225 3.96 -2.60 10.61
N ARG A 226 3.54 -1.40 11.01
CA ARG A 226 3.14 -1.12 12.41
C ARG A 226 1.68 -1.47 12.72
N LEU A 227 0.82 -1.64 11.71
CA LEU A 227 -0.55 -2.13 11.88
C LEU A 227 -0.63 -3.54 12.48
N LEU A 228 0.37 -4.38 12.21
CA LEU A 228 0.36 -5.80 12.59
C LEU A 228 1.02 -6.10 13.94
N GLY A 229 1.38 -5.08 14.73
CA GLY A 229 1.90 -5.28 16.10
C GLY A 229 3.34 -5.80 16.18
N PHE A 230 4.15 -5.65 15.13
CA PHE A 230 5.55 -6.11 15.15
C PHE A 230 6.48 -5.13 15.87
N ARG A 231 6.98 -5.54 17.04
CA ARG A 231 8.23 -5.01 17.64
C ARG A 231 9.35 -6.03 17.39
N GLY A 232 9.97 -5.97 16.21
CA GLY A 232 11.14 -6.80 15.86
C GLY A 232 12.40 -5.95 15.75
N ARG A 233 13.38 -6.20 16.62
CA ARG A 233 14.72 -5.60 16.58
C ARG A 233 15.52 -6.35 15.51
N ILE A 234 15.81 -5.74 14.37
CA ILE A 234 16.67 -6.37 13.34
C ILE A 234 18.11 -6.29 13.84
N GLY A 235 18.61 -7.40 14.39
CA GLY A 235 20.02 -7.57 14.71
C GLY A 235 20.84 -7.77 13.44
N HIS A 236 21.87 -6.93 13.26
CA HIS A 236 22.90 -7.15 12.25
C HIS A 236 23.75 -8.37 12.67
N SER A 237 23.74 -9.43 11.88
CA SER A 237 24.79 -10.46 11.91
C SER A 237 25.68 -10.29 10.69
N ALA A 238 26.95 -10.00 10.95
CA ALA A 238 28.02 -9.99 9.97
C ALA A 238 28.32 -11.41 9.50
N VAL A 239 28.31 -11.64 8.19
CA VAL A 239 28.79 -12.88 7.58
C VAL A 239 30.11 -12.56 6.88
N GLY A 240 31.19 -13.13 7.42
CA GLY A 240 32.53 -13.06 6.85
C GLY A 240 32.63 -13.87 5.56
N HIS A 241 33.26 -13.27 4.54
CA HIS A 241 33.63 -13.92 3.31
C HIS A 241 34.73 -14.96 3.55
N ARG A 242 34.47 -16.23 3.20
CA ARG A 242 35.51 -17.16 2.72
C ARG A 242 35.28 -17.44 1.25
N ARG A 243 36.33 -17.22 0.45
CA ARG A 243 36.46 -17.68 -0.93
C ARG A 243 36.60 -19.20 -0.97
N PRO A 244 36.11 -19.88 -2.01
CA PRO A 244 36.70 -21.13 -2.45
C PRO A 244 37.49 -20.91 -3.75
N GLU A 245 38.76 -21.31 -3.71
CA GLU A 245 39.56 -21.65 -4.88
C GLU A 245 39.06 -22.98 -5.45
N LEU A 246 38.94 -23.08 -6.78
CA LEU A 246 38.81 -24.36 -7.49
C LEU A 246 39.68 -24.33 -8.75
N SER A 247 40.76 -25.10 -8.68
CA SER A 247 41.58 -25.56 -9.81
C SER A 247 40.84 -26.70 -10.56
N GLY A 248 40.93 -26.73 -11.90
CA GLY A 248 40.19 -27.65 -12.81
C GLY A 248 40.75 -29.09 -12.89
N PRO A 249 40.79 -29.76 -14.08
CA PRO A 249 40.12 -29.48 -15.36
C PRO A 249 39.59 -30.75 -16.12
N LEU A 250 39.05 -30.49 -17.34
CA LEU A 250 38.94 -31.36 -18.54
C LEU A 250 37.89 -32.50 -18.62
N GLY A 251 37.07 -32.44 -19.67
CA GLY A 251 36.26 -33.56 -20.20
C GLY A 251 35.35 -33.14 -21.36
N LEU A 252 35.82 -33.36 -22.59
CA LEU A 252 35.09 -33.20 -23.87
C LEU A 252 33.99 -34.27 -24.02
N SER A 253 32.81 -33.91 -24.57
CA SER A 253 32.21 -34.62 -25.72
C SER A 253 30.98 -33.88 -26.26
N GLU A 254 30.91 -33.83 -27.59
CA GLU A 254 29.81 -33.33 -28.41
C GLU A 254 28.65 -34.34 -28.49
N GLY A 255 27.43 -33.86 -28.75
CA GLY A 255 26.29 -34.72 -29.03
C GLY A 255 25.02 -33.96 -29.42
N SER A 256 24.82 -33.81 -30.73
CA SER A 256 23.64 -33.26 -31.42
C SER A 256 22.38 -34.12 -31.24
N GLY A 257 21.17 -33.52 -31.23
CA GLY A 257 19.92 -34.28 -31.28
C GLY A 257 18.64 -33.45 -31.20
N ARG A 258 17.92 -33.37 -32.33
CA ARG A 258 16.68 -32.64 -32.60
C ARG A 258 15.39 -33.30 -32.05
N LEU A 259 14.35 -32.46 -31.99
CA LEU A 259 12.92 -32.71 -32.30
C LEU A 259 12.03 -33.51 -31.31
N GLY A 260 10.88 -32.92 -30.96
CA GLY A 260 9.57 -33.59 -31.14
C GLY A 260 8.50 -33.43 -30.05
N ALA A 261 7.29 -33.08 -30.50
CA ALA A 261 5.95 -33.20 -29.86
C ALA A 261 5.64 -32.25 -28.68
N ARG A 262 4.60 -31.39 -28.63
CA ARG A 262 3.22 -31.32 -29.20
C ARG A 262 2.31 -32.49 -28.80
N GLU A 263 1.51 -32.28 -27.74
CA GLU A 263 0.18 -32.87 -27.49
C GLU A 263 -0.50 -32.10 -26.32
N SER A 264 -1.57 -31.34 -26.61
CA SER A 264 -3.00 -31.64 -26.30
C SER A 264 -3.34 -31.55 -24.80
N ASN A 265 -4.03 -30.51 -24.33
CA ASN A 265 -5.48 -30.26 -24.42
C ASN A 265 -6.31 -31.38 -23.79
N GLU A 266 -6.80 -31.17 -22.57
CA GLU A 266 -8.01 -31.84 -22.10
C GLU A 266 -8.83 -30.95 -21.15
N ARG A 267 -10.13 -30.98 -21.43
CA ARG A 267 -11.26 -30.33 -20.76
C ARG A 267 -11.46 -31.00 -19.38
N VAL A 268 -12.25 -30.48 -18.43
CA VAL A 268 -13.69 -30.81 -18.30
C VAL A 268 -14.16 -30.36 -16.90
N THR A 269 -15.30 -29.63 -16.86
CA THR A 269 -16.38 -29.51 -15.84
C THR A 269 -16.04 -29.44 -14.33
N GLY A 270 -16.62 -28.56 -13.52
CA GLY A 270 -18.04 -28.16 -13.48
C GLY A 270 -18.81 -29.02 -12.47
N CYS A 271 -18.92 -28.57 -11.22
CA CYS A 271 -19.84 -29.14 -10.22
C CYS A 271 -20.54 -28.03 -9.44
N ARG A 272 -21.88 -28.08 -9.49
CA ARG A 272 -22.82 -27.20 -8.79
C ARG A 272 -22.88 -27.52 -7.30
N LEU A 273 -22.95 -26.46 -6.51
CA LEU A 273 -23.32 -26.46 -5.10
C LEU A 273 -24.84 -26.57 -4.94
N GLY A 274 -25.28 -27.31 -3.92
CA GLY A 274 -26.63 -27.26 -3.39
C GLY A 274 -26.61 -27.67 -1.93
N TRP A 275 -26.86 -26.73 -1.02
CA TRP A 275 -27.19 -27.03 0.38
C TRP A 275 -28.42 -26.21 0.78
N ARG A 276 -29.43 -26.93 1.29
CA ARG A 276 -30.66 -26.40 1.90
C ARG A 276 -30.38 -26.05 3.36
N ALA A 277 -31.04 -24.98 3.82
CA ALA A 277 -31.09 -24.55 5.21
C ALA A 277 -32.30 -25.16 5.95
N SER A 278 -32.15 -25.38 7.26
CA SER A 278 -33.16 -25.66 8.30
C SER A 278 -32.36 -25.81 9.61
N VAL A 279 -32.62 -25.20 10.77
CA VAL A 279 -33.56 -24.19 11.30
C VAL A 279 -32.75 -23.40 12.33
#